data_AF-A0A969A767-F1
#
_entry.id   AF-A0A969A767-F1
#
_cell.length_a   1.000
_cell.length_b   1.000
_cell.length_c   1.000
_cell.angle_alpha   90.00
_cell.angle_beta   90.00
_cell.angle_gamma   90.00
#
_symmetry.space_group_name_H-M   'P 1'
#
loop_
_entity.id
_entity.type
_entity.pdbx_description
1 polymer ?
#
loop_
_entity_poly.entity_id
_entity_poly.type
_entity_poly.pdbx_seq_one_letter_code
_entity_poly.pdbx_strand_id
1 'polypeptide(L)'
;MQVLTDDVLIRRDRQLLTSVIIAVLTFNFISSGLRYVQSNLIAHFAQRLELDMILEFGRTILRLPLPYYEARRSGEVVSRVRDIQEINQLISQVGVTLPSQFFIAIVSLGFMCFYSWKLTAVPIVIAGVLAVATLGFLPSIRKKIQNVLVIGSENQAVLVETFKGAIVLKTTNSASYFWEELQSRYGQLAHASFRATQMAIINNNFSSFLFNTGKIALLWFGSLLVI
;
A
#
# COMPACT_ATOMS: atom_id res chain seq x y z
N MET A 1 13.76 17.22 18.23
CA MET A 1 14.46 18.21 17.38
C MET A 1 14.41 19.60 17.99
N GLN A 2 13.26 20.10 18.47
CA GLN A 2 13.20 21.42 19.14
C GLN A 2 14.12 21.53 20.38
N VAL A 3 14.16 20.50 21.25
CA VAL A 3 15.10 20.44 22.40
C VAL A 3 16.57 20.30 21.98
N LEU A 4 16.85 19.73 20.80
CA LEU A 4 18.21 19.61 20.26
C LEU A 4 18.74 20.95 19.73
N THR A 5 17.86 21.83 19.26
CA THR A 5 18.25 23.11 18.65
C THR A 5 18.30 24.24 19.67
N ASP A 6 17.37 24.25 20.64
CA ASP A 6 17.21 25.39 21.57
C ASP A 6 18.20 25.33 22.76
N ASP A 7 18.45 24.15 23.34
CA ASP A 7 19.30 24.04 24.54
C ASP A 7 20.77 23.68 24.27
N VAL A 8 21.06 22.97 23.17
CA VAL A 8 22.39 22.35 22.97
C VAL A 8 23.35 23.21 22.15
N LEU A 9 22.85 23.99 21.17
CA LEU A 9 23.72 24.85 20.34
C LEU A 9 24.09 26.18 21.01
N ILE A 10 23.24 26.69 21.91
CA ILE A 10 23.43 28.01 22.53
C ILE A 10 24.38 27.98 23.73
N ARG A 11 24.59 26.82 24.37
CA ARG A 11 25.36 26.74 25.63
C ARG A 11 26.76 26.11 25.57
N ARG A 12 27.22 25.66 24.39
CA ARG A 12 28.58 25.11 24.18
C ARG A 12 29.00 24.07 25.24
N ASP A 13 28.05 23.27 25.72
CA ASP A 13 28.28 22.32 26.80
C ASP A 13 28.30 20.89 26.27
N ARG A 14 29.51 20.29 26.15
CA ARG A 14 29.68 18.94 25.57
C ARG A 14 28.92 17.86 26.33
N GLN A 15 28.65 18.09 27.61
CA GLN A 15 27.91 17.16 28.47
C GLN A 15 26.41 17.11 28.11
N LEU A 16 25.78 18.25 27.84
CA LEU A 16 24.39 18.32 27.38
C LEU A 16 24.25 17.69 25.98
N LEU A 17 25.20 17.95 25.08
CA LEU A 17 25.20 17.35 23.74
C LEU A 17 25.28 15.81 23.81
N THR A 18 26.12 15.27 24.69
CA THR A 18 26.25 13.82 24.87
C THR A 18 24.98 13.20 25.47
N SER A 19 24.36 13.86 26.46
CA SER A 19 23.12 13.40 27.09
C SER A 19 21.96 13.35 26.09
N VAL A 20 21.79 14.38 25.26
CA VAL A 20 20.72 14.42 24.27
C VAL A 20 20.94 13.39 23.16
N ILE A 21 22.18 13.17 22.71
CA ILE A 21 22.49 12.10 21.74
C ILE A 21 22.09 10.74 22.32
N ILE A 22 22.47 10.44 23.57
CA ILE A 22 22.09 9.18 24.23
C ILE A 22 20.57 9.05 24.34
N ALA A 23 19.87 10.12 24.76
CA ALA A 23 18.42 10.11 24.86
C ALA A 23 17.73 9.86 23.52
N VAL A 24 18.19 10.49 22.44
CA VAL A 24 17.68 10.26 21.08
C VAL A 24 17.95 8.83 20.62
N LEU A 25 19.14 8.30 20.91
CA LEU A 25 19.52 6.94 20.53
C LEU A 25 18.65 5.90 21.27
N THR A 26 18.48 6.06 22.57
CA THR A 26 17.60 5.21 23.40
C THR A 26 16.15 5.30 22.94
N PHE A 27 15.64 6.51 22.66
CA PHE A 27 14.29 6.69 22.13
C PHE A 27 14.12 6.01 20.76
N ASN A 28 15.11 6.13 19.87
CA ASN A 28 15.06 5.48 18.56
C ASN A 28 15.08 3.96 18.68
N PHE A 29 15.87 3.43 19.62
CA PHE A 29 15.93 2.00 19.91
C PHE A 29 14.59 1.47 20.43
N ILE A 30 13.98 2.18 21.40
CA ILE A 30 12.65 1.84 21.93
C ILE A 30 11.59 1.93 20.83
N SER A 31 11.58 3.02 20.05
CA SER A 31 10.62 3.22 18.96
C SER A 31 10.74 2.13 17.90
N SER A 32 11.96 1.74 17.54
CA SER A 32 12.22 0.65 16.58
C SER A 32 11.78 -0.70 17.15
N GLY A 33 12.02 -0.96 18.44
CA GLY A 33 11.52 -2.14 19.13
C GLY A 33 9.98 -2.22 19.13
N LEU A 34 9.30 -1.11 19.43
CA LEU A 34 7.84 -1.03 19.36
C LEU A 34 7.30 -1.28 17.95
N ARG A 35 7.95 -0.71 16.92
CA ARG A 35 7.60 -0.97 15.52
C ARG A 35 7.79 -2.43 15.14
N TYR A 36 8.85 -3.07 15.63
CA TYR A 36 9.09 -4.49 15.42
C TYR A 36 8.00 -5.36 16.04
N VAL A 37 7.61 -5.06 17.29
CA VAL A 37 6.51 -5.76 17.98
C VAL A 37 5.19 -5.53 17.25
N GLN A 38 4.89 -4.29 16.87
CA GLN A 38 3.69 -3.95 16.11
C GLN A 38 3.62 -4.74 14.78
N SER A 39 4.71 -4.76 14.02
CA SER A 39 4.77 -5.49 12.74
C SER A 39 4.60 -6.99 12.93
N ASN A 40 5.16 -7.57 13.99
CA ASN A 40 4.98 -8.98 14.32
C ASN A 40 3.54 -9.31 14.72
N LEU A 41 2.90 -8.46 15.53
CA LEU A 41 1.50 -8.63 15.91
C LEU A 41 0.58 -8.59 14.69
N ILE A 42 0.81 -7.65 13.76
CA ILE A 42 0.07 -7.56 12.50
C ILE A 42 0.28 -8.82 11.67
N ALA A 43 1.53 -9.29 11.52
CA ALA A 43 1.83 -10.49 10.74
C ALA A 43 1.18 -11.74 11.34
N HIS A 44 1.22 -11.89 12.67
CA HIS A 44 0.59 -13.01 13.35
C HIS A 44 -0.94 -12.98 13.23
N PHE A 45 -1.54 -11.79 13.36
CA PHE A 45 -2.96 -11.59 13.15
C PHE A 45 -3.37 -11.92 11.71
N ALA A 46 -2.63 -11.42 10.72
CA ALA A 46 -2.83 -11.69 9.30
C ALA A 46 -2.85 -13.20 9.03
N GLN A 47 -1.81 -13.91 9.47
CA GLN A 47 -1.67 -15.34 9.22
C GLN A 47 -2.82 -16.14 9.86
N ARG A 48 -3.24 -15.78 11.06
CA ARG A 48 -4.35 -16.44 11.75
C ARG A 48 -5.68 -16.23 11.01
N LEU A 49 -5.95 -14.98 10.59
CA LEU A 49 -7.12 -14.64 9.79
C LEU A 49 -7.15 -15.40 8.47
N GLU A 50 -5.99 -15.57 7.82
CA GLU A 50 -5.87 -16.26 6.52
C GLU A 50 -6.24 -17.72 6.68
N LEU A 51 -5.68 -18.35 7.72
CA LEU A 51 -5.90 -19.75 8.02
C LEU A 51 -7.37 -20.00 8.36
N ASP A 52 -7.99 -19.16 9.19
CA ASP A 52 -9.40 -19.28 9.54
C ASP A 52 -10.30 -19.15 8.29
N MET A 53 -10.06 -18.14 7.44
CA MET A 53 -10.80 -17.96 6.18
C MET A 53 -10.64 -19.14 5.22
N ILE A 54 -9.42 -19.67 5.05
CA ILE A 54 -9.14 -20.81 4.16
C ILE A 54 -9.81 -22.08 4.69
N LEU A 55 -9.74 -22.34 6.00
CA LEU A 55 -10.37 -23.52 6.60
C LEU A 55 -11.89 -23.48 6.52
N GLU A 56 -12.50 -22.31 6.74
CA GLU A 56 -13.95 -22.13 6.62
C GLU A 56 -14.42 -22.25 5.17
N PHE A 57 -13.66 -21.70 4.23
CA PHE A 57 -13.90 -21.89 2.80
C PHE A 57 -13.80 -23.37 2.40
N GLY A 58 -12.78 -24.08 2.86
CA GLY A 58 -12.59 -25.51 2.62
C GLY A 58 -13.72 -26.36 3.18
N ARG A 59 -14.16 -26.10 4.43
CA ARG A 59 -15.33 -26.78 5.04
C ARG A 59 -16.59 -26.54 4.24
N THR A 60 -16.80 -25.31 3.79
CA THR A 60 -17.98 -24.96 2.98
C THR A 60 -17.95 -25.75 1.68
N ILE A 61 -16.86 -25.72 0.91
CA ILE A 61 -16.72 -26.49 -0.33
C ILE A 61 -17.06 -27.96 -0.10
N LEU A 62 -16.47 -28.60 0.90
CA LEU A 62 -16.68 -30.03 1.20
C LEU A 62 -18.14 -30.39 1.53
N ARG A 63 -18.98 -29.43 1.92
CA ARG A 63 -20.41 -29.64 2.20
C ARG A 63 -21.33 -29.37 1.01
N LEU A 64 -20.82 -28.88 -0.11
CA LEU A 64 -21.66 -28.58 -1.28
C LEU A 64 -22.09 -29.86 -2.01
N PRO A 65 -23.30 -29.87 -2.59
CA PRO A 65 -23.81 -31.02 -3.34
C PRO A 65 -23.08 -31.19 -4.69
N LEU A 66 -22.99 -32.42 -5.19
CA LEU A 66 -22.31 -32.77 -6.46
C LEU A 66 -22.63 -31.86 -7.67
N PRO A 67 -23.88 -31.39 -7.90
CA PRO A 67 -24.20 -30.51 -9.03
C PRO A 67 -23.37 -29.21 -9.07
N TYR A 68 -22.89 -28.74 -7.91
CA TYR A 68 -22.04 -27.55 -7.85
C TYR A 68 -20.62 -27.80 -8.37
N TYR A 69 -20.12 -29.03 -8.20
CA TYR A 69 -18.80 -29.45 -8.69
C TYR A 69 -18.80 -29.68 -10.21
N GLU A 70 -19.92 -30.15 -10.77
CA GLU A 70 -20.06 -30.38 -12.21
C GLU A 70 -20.21 -29.07 -13.00
N ALA A 71 -20.79 -28.03 -12.39
CA ALA A 71 -21.05 -26.75 -13.06
C ALA A 71 -19.84 -25.79 -13.09
N ARG A 72 -18.83 -25.97 -12.23
CA ARG A 72 -17.71 -25.01 -12.09
C ARG A 72 -16.35 -25.66 -12.36
N ARG A 73 -15.46 -24.92 -13.06
CA ARG A 73 -14.09 -25.36 -13.35
C ARG A 73 -13.24 -25.29 -12.07
N SER A 74 -12.38 -26.30 -11.84
CA SER A 74 -11.47 -26.36 -10.68
C SER A 74 -10.59 -25.10 -10.51
N GLY A 75 -10.28 -24.39 -11.60
CA GLY A 75 -9.53 -23.13 -11.55
C GLY A 75 -10.25 -21.96 -10.88
N GLU A 76 -11.59 -21.97 -10.82
CA GLU A 76 -12.34 -20.92 -10.13
C GLU A 76 -12.17 -21.01 -8.60
N VAL A 77 -12.04 -22.23 -8.06
CA VAL A 77 -11.75 -22.48 -6.64
C VAL A 77 -10.38 -21.94 -6.26
N VAL A 78 -9.36 -22.15 -7.11
CA VAL A 78 -8.00 -21.63 -6.89
C VAL A 78 -7.99 -20.09 -6.91
N SER A 79 -8.76 -19.47 -7.81
CA SER A 79 -8.90 -18.01 -7.83
C SER A 79 -9.51 -17.48 -6.53
N ARG A 80 -10.51 -18.17 -5.97
CA ARG A 80 -11.13 -17.75 -4.69
C ARG A 80 -10.15 -17.80 -3.52
N VAL A 81 -9.28 -18.80 -3.48
CA VAL A 81 -8.21 -18.85 -2.46
C VAL A 81 -7.26 -17.67 -2.62
N ARG A 82 -6.88 -17.32 -3.85
CA ARG A 82 -6.06 -16.13 -4.15
C ARG A 82 -6.77 -14.84 -3.71
N ASP A 83 -8.06 -14.72 -3.96
CA ASP A 83 -8.86 -13.57 -3.54
C ASP A 83 -8.87 -13.43 -2.01
N ILE A 84 -8.96 -14.54 -1.26
CA ILE A 84 -8.88 -14.54 0.22
C ILE A 84 -7.54 -13.98 0.69
N GLN A 85 -6.43 -14.36 0.04
CA GLN A 85 -5.11 -13.84 0.37
C GLN A 85 -4.98 -12.34 0.10
N GLU A 86 -5.50 -11.87 -1.04
CA GLU A 86 -5.52 -10.43 -1.36
C GLU A 86 -6.36 -9.64 -0.34
N ILE A 87 -7.53 -10.15 0.05
CA ILE A 87 -8.39 -9.54 1.08
C ILE A 87 -7.66 -9.45 2.42
N ASN A 88 -6.97 -10.51 2.83
CA ASN A 88 -6.23 -10.50 4.08
C ASN A 88 -5.07 -9.50 4.07
N GLN A 89 -4.30 -9.44 2.97
CA GLN A 89 -3.25 -8.43 2.81
C GLN A 89 -3.81 -7.01 2.95
N LEU A 90 -4.98 -6.73 2.36
CA LEU A 90 -5.66 -5.44 2.50
C LEU A 90 -6.09 -5.17 3.95
N ILE A 91 -6.68 -6.14 4.64
CA ILE A 91 -7.09 -5.99 6.06
C ILE A 91 -5.86 -5.73 6.94
N SER A 92 -4.79 -6.49 6.72
CA SER A 92 -3.58 -6.42 7.54
C SER A 92 -2.78 -5.15 7.30
N GLN A 93 -2.65 -4.71 6.05
CA GLN A 93 -2.01 -3.43 5.73
C GLN A 93 -2.90 -2.25 6.08
N VAL A 94 -4.12 -2.19 5.55
CA VAL A 94 -4.96 -0.99 5.63
C VAL A 94 -5.78 -0.99 6.91
N GLY A 95 -6.41 -2.11 7.26
CA GLY A 95 -7.32 -2.21 8.41
C GLY A 95 -6.63 -1.98 9.76
N VAL A 96 -5.40 -2.45 9.93
CA VAL A 96 -4.68 -2.30 11.22
C VAL A 96 -3.84 -1.03 11.28
N THR A 97 -3.21 -0.61 10.17
CA THR A 97 -2.32 0.55 10.21
C THR A 97 -3.05 1.89 10.14
N LEU A 98 -4.17 1.98 9.40
CA LEU A 98 -4.91 3.24 9.27
C LEU A 98 -5.39 3.80 10.61
N PRO A 99 -6.05 3.02 11.50
CA PRO A 99 -6.51 3.54 12.78
C PRO A 99 -5.36 4.04 13.66
N SER A 100 -4.23 3.33 13.67
CA SER A 100 -3.02 3.73 14.40
C SER A 100 -2.45 5.04 13.87
N GLN A 101 -2.32 5.18 12.55
CA GLN A 101 -1.84 6.41 11.92
C GLN A 101 -2.80 7.58 12.15
N PHE A 102 -4.11 7.33 12.05
CA PHE A 102 -5.14 8.32 12.30
C PHE A 102 -5.12 8.81 13.76
N PHE A 103 -4.94 7.90 14.72
CA PHE A 103 -4.78 8.25 16.13
C PHE A 103 -3.53 9.10 16.37
N ILE A 104 -2.38 8.73 15.81
CA ILE A 104 -1.14 9.52 15.89
C ILE A 104 -1.35 10.91 15.26
N ALA A 105 -2.04 11.00 14.12
CA ALA A 105 -2.34 12.25 13.46
C ALA A 105 -3.21 13.17 14.34
N ILE A 106 -4.27 12.64 14.97
CA ILE A 106 -5.13 13.42 15.87
C ILE A 106 -4.35 13.91 17.09
N VAL A 107 -3.62 13.02 17.76
CA VAL A 107 -2.85 13.37 18.96
C VAL A 107 -1.78 14.41 18.64
N SER A 108 -1.06 14.24 17.53
CA SER A 108 -0.04 15.22 17.09
C SER A 108 -0.63 16.56 16.71
N LEU A 109 -1.79 16.59 16.02
CA LEU A 109 -2.51 17.82 15.71
C LEU A 109 -3.00 18.52 16.97
N GLY A 110 -3.49 17.76 17.96
CA GLY A 110 -3.86 18.28 19.28
C GLY A 110 -2.69 18.94 20.00
N PHE A 111 -1.52 18.29 20.04
CA PHE A 111 -0.30 18.87 20.60
C PHE A 111 0.16 20.13 19.85
N MET A 112 0.14 20.12 18.52
CA MET A 112 0.50 21.28 17.71
C MET A 112 -0.42 22.48 17.97
N CYS A 113 -1.73 22.22 18.02
CA CYS A 113 -2.75 23.23 18.28
C CYS A 113 -2.55 23.90 19.65
N PHE A 114 -2.20 23.10 20.67
CA PHE A 114 -1.91 23.60 22.01
C PHE A 114 -0.63 24.47 22.04
N TYR A 115 0.40 24.11 21.27
CA TYR A 115 1.68 24.82 21.28
C TYR A 115 1.65 26.15 20.51
N SER A 116 1.08 26.17 19.30
CA SER A 116 0.90 27.40 18.52
C SER A 116 -0.07 27.18 17.35
N TRP A 117 -1.19 27.90 17.36
CA TRP A 117 -2.18 27.88 16.29
C TRP A 117 -1.59 28.27 14.92
N LYS A 118 -0.63 29.21 14.91
CA LYS A 118 0.00 29.71 13.67
C LYS A 118 0.86 28.65 12.99
N LEU A 119 1.59 27.82 13.76
CA LEU A 119 2.42 26.74 13.21
C LEU A 119 1.58 25.53 12.78
N THR A 120 0.38 25.37 13.33
CA THR A 120 -0.55 24.27 12.99
C THR A 120 -1.20 24.47 11.61
N ALA A 121 -1.36 25.71 11.16
CA ALA A 121 -1.95 26.02 9.86
C ALA A 121 -1.13 25.47 8.68
N VAL A 122 0.20 25.45 8.79
CA VAL A 122 1.10 24.98 7.71
C VAL A 122 0.89 23.48 7.39
N PRO A 123 0.96 22.54 8.36
CA PRO A 123 0.68 21.13 8.11
C PRO A 123 -0.74 20.87 7.63
N ILE A 124 -1.73 21.64 8.10
CA ILE A 124 -3.12 21.54 7.63
C ILE A 124 -3.23 21.92 6.15
N VAL A 125 -2.60 23.02 5.72
CA VAL A 125 -2.59 23.43 4.31
C VAL A 125 -1.89 22.39 3.44
N ILE A 126 -0.73 21.87 3.88
CA ILE A 126 0.00 20.82 3.16
C ILE A 126 -0.85 19.54 3.05
N ALA A 127 -1.50 19.13 4.14
CA ALA A 127 -2.39 17.97 4.15
C ALA A 127 -3.58 18.17 3.22
N GLY A 128 -4.16 19.38 3.18
CA GLY A 128 -5.24 19.74 2.25
C GLY A 128 -4.80 19.68 0.79
N VAL A 129 -3.64 20.25 0.44
CA VAL A 129 -3.08 20.19 -0.92
C VAL A 129 -2.84 18.75 -1.35
N LEU A 130 -2.28 17.92 -0.47
CA LEU A 130 -2.07 16.49 -0.72
C LEU A 130 -3.39 15.73 -0.92
N ALA A 131 -4.41 16.03 -0.10
CA ALA A 131 -5.72 15.42 -0.22
C ALA A 131 -6.38 15.78 -1.56
N VAL A 132 -6.36 17.05 -1.96
CA VAL A 132 -6.92 17.52 -3.24
C VAL A 132 -6.18 16.90 -4.42
N ALA A 133 -4.85 16.89 -4.39
CA ALA A 133 -4.05 16.24 -5.43
C ALA A 133 -4.42 14.75 -5.56
N THR A 134 -4.45 14.04 -4.43
CA THR A 134 -4.78 12.61 -4.39
C THR A 134 -6.20 12.34 -4.92
N LEU A 135 -7.19 13.14 -4.53
CA LEU A 135 -8.57 13.03 -5.01
C LEU A 135 -8.68 13.27 -6.52
N GLY A 136 -7.88 14.19 -7.07
CA GLY A 136 -7.79 14.43 -8.52
C GLY A 136 -7.20 13.25 -9.30
N PHE A 137 -6.19 12.56 -8.75
CA PHE A 137 -5.57 11.38 -9.38
C PHE A 137 -6.38 10.08 -9.20
N LEU A 138 -7.20 9.99 -8.15
CA LEU A 138 -7.98 8.81 -7.81
C LEU A 138 -8.86 8.24 -8.95
N PRO A 139 -9.68 9.03 -9.69
CA PRO A 139 -10.51 8.50 -10.76
C PRO A 139 -9.68 7.95 -11.93
N SER A 140 -8.54 8.58 -12.24
CA SER A 140 -7.62 8.13 -13.28
C SER A 140 -6.94 6.81 -12.93
N ILE A 141 -6.54 6.64 -11.66
CA ILE A 141 -5.96 5.40 -11.15
C ILE A 141 -7.01 4.27 -11.19
N ARG A 142 -8.23 4.53 -10.70
CA ARG A 142 -9.32 3.54 -10.71
C ARG A 142 -9.65 3.03 -12.11
N LYS A 143 -9.77 3.92 -13.11
CA LYS A 143 -10.03 3.53 -14.50
C LYS A 143 -8.91 2.64 -15.07
N LYS A 144 -7.65 2.96 -14.78
CA LYS A 144 -6.50 2.16 -15.22
C LYS A 144 -6.46 0.78 -14.56
N ILE A 145 -6.74 0.71 -13.25
CA ILE A 145 -6.82 -0.58 -12.53
C ILE A 145 -7.96 -1.43 -13.09
N GLN A 146 -9.14 -0.84 -13.36
CA GLN A 146 -10.25 -1.55 -14.00
C GLN A 146 -9.86 -2.11 -15.37
N ASN A 147 -9.17 -1.32 -16.20
CA ASN A 147 -8.69 -1.80 -17.50
C ASN A 147 -7.68 -2.95 -17.37
N VAL A 148 -6.79 -2.91 -16.38
CA VAL A 148 -5.85 -4.01 -16.11
C VAL A 148 -6.59 -5.28 -15.67
N LEU A 149 -7.64 -5.15 -14.85
CA LEU A 149 -8.46 -6.29 -14.42
C LEU A 149 -9.25 -6.91 -15.58
N VAL A 150 -9.80 -6.11 -16.49
CA VAL A 150 -10.52 -6.59 -17.69
C VAL A 150 -9.58 -7.31 -18.65
N ILE A 151 -8.45 -6.69 -19.02
CA ILE A 151 -7.46 -7.33 -19.91
C ILE A 151 -6.88 -8.59 -19.26
N GLY A 152 -6.71 -8.58 -17.93
CA GLY A 152 -6.26 -9.75 -17.17
C GLY A 152 -7.23 -10.92 -17.23
N SER A 153 -8.53 -10.68 -17.07
CA SER A 153 -9.54 -11.73 -17.14
C SER A 153 -9.71 -12.28 -18.56
N GLU A 154 -9.62 -11.44 -19.59
CA GLU A 154 -9.63 -11.87 -20.99
C GLU A 154 -8.44 -12.77 -21.32
N ASN A 155 -7.22 -12.39 -20.92
CA ASN A 155 -6.03 -13.22 -21.15
C ASN A 155 -6.11 -14.56 -20.42
N GLN A 156 -6.66 -14.57 -19.21
CA GLN A 156 -6.86 -15.80 -18.47
C GLN A 156 -7.93 -16.70 -19.11
N ALA A 157 -8.99 -16.13 -19.68
CA ALA A 157 -10.00 -16.87 -20.43
C ALA A 157 -9.40 -17.52 -21.70
N VAL A 158 -8.59 -16.77 -22.47
CA VAL A 158 -7.89 -17.27 -23.66
C VAL A 158 -7.01 -18.46 -23.31
N LEU A 159 -6.21 -18.38 -22.23
CA LEU A 159 -5.39 -19.52 -21.80
C LEU A 159 -6.23 -20.78 -21.53
N VAL A 160 -7.37 -20.65 -20.84
CA VAL A 160 -8.20 -21.82 -20.54
C VAL A 160 -8.82 -22.40 -21.83
N GLU A 161 -9.17 -21.56 -22.80
CA GLU A 161 -9.63 -21.99 -24.11
C GLU A 161 -8.53 -22.71 -24.91
N THR A 162 -7.30 -22.20 -24.90
CA THR A 162 -6.13 -22.84 -25.50
C THR A 162 -5.87 -24.23 -24.92
N PHE A 163 -5.96 -24.37 -23.59
CA PHE A 163 -5.81 -25.67 -22.93
C PHE A 163 -6.91 -26.65 -23.33
N LYS A 164 -8.16 -26.19 -23.46
CA LYS A 164 -9.27 -27.02 -23.94
C LYS A 164 -9.14 -27.39 -25.41
N GLY A 165 -8.62 -26.48 -26.23
CA GLY A 165 -8.37 -26.65 -27.66
C GLY A 165 -6.99 -27.22 -28.02
N ALA A 166 -6.22 -27.70 -27.04
CA ALA A 166 -4.82 -28.07 -27.24
C ALA A 166 -4.60 -29.13 -28.33
N ILE A 167 -5.57 -30.04 -28.50
CA ILE A 167 -5.53 -31.06 -29.55
C ILE A 167 -5.67 -30.40 -30.92
N VAL A 168 -6.68 -29.54 -31.11
CA VAL A 168 -6.92 -28.80 -32.36
C VAL A 168 -5.72 -27.94 -32.73
N LEU A 169 -5.13 -27.27 -31.73
CA LEU A 169 -3.99 -26.38 -31.92
C LEU A 169 -2.73 -27.13 -32.38
N LYS A 170 -2.52 -28.35 -31.87
CA LYS A 170 -1.40 -29.22 -32.28
C LYS A 170 -1.65 -29.94 -33.59
N THR A 171 -2.89 -30.32 -33.91
CA THR A 171 -3.22 -31.01 -35.18
C THR A 171 -3.24 -30.07 -36.37
N THR A 172 -3.54 -28.78 -36.17
CA THR A 172 -3.63 -27.79 -37.26
C THR A 172 -2.28 -27.11 -37.57
N ASN A 173 -1.21 -27.45 -36.84
CA ASN A 173 0.12 -26.81 -36.92
C ASN A 173 0.11 -25.27 -36.72
N SER A 174 -0.97 -24.74 -36.13
CA SER A 174 -1.19 -23.30 -35.91
C SER A 174 -0.51 -22.76 -34.64
N ALA A 175 0.33 -23.56 -33.98
CA ALA A 175 0.97 -23.21 -32.71
C ALA A 175 1.84 -21.94 -32.81
N SER A 176 2.55 -21.74 -33.93
CA SER A 176 3.37 -20.53 -34.14
C SER A 176 2.52 -19.26 -34.26
N TYR A 177 1.42 -19.31 -35.00
CA TYR A 177 0.49 -18.17 -35.12
C TYR A 177 -0.17 -17.82 -33.78
N PHE A 178 -0.59 -18.84 -33.02
CA PHE A 178 -1.15 -18.64 -31.69
C PHE A 178 -0.13 -18.05 -30.71
N TRP A 179 1.14 -18.44 -30.81
CA TRP A 179 2.21 -17.90 -29.98
C TRP A 179 2.43 -16.39 -30.20
N GLU A 180 2.39 -15.92 -31.46
CA GLU A 180 2.46 -14.49 -31.77
C GLU A 180 1.26 -13.70 -31.21
N GLU A 181 0.05 -14.23 -31.35
CA GLU A 181 -1.17 -13.62 -30.78
C GLU A 181 -1.11 -13.57 -29.24
N LEU A 182 -0.66 -14.66 -28.60
CA LEU A 182 -0.48 -14.72 -27.15
C LEU A 182 0.55 -13.70 -26.68
N GLN A 183 1.69 -13.61 -27.38
CA GLN A 183 2.75 -12.65 -27.08
C GLN A 183 2.26 -11.20 -27.21
N SER A 184 1.47 -10.88 -28.25
CA SER A 184 0.84 -9.57 -28.43
C SER A 184 -0.09 -9.22 -27.27
N ARG A 185 -0.98 -10.15 -26.88
CA ARG A 185 -1.94 -9.95 -25.77
C ARG A 185 -1.28 -9.78 -24.41
N TYR A 186 -0.27 -10.58 -24.11
CA TYR A 186 0.52 -10.41 -22.88
C TYR A 186 1.36 -9.13 -22.90
N GLY A 187 1.82 -8.70 -24.08
CA GLY A 187 2.44 -7.39 -24.27
C GLY A 187 1.49 -6.24 -23.94
N GLN A 188 0.24 -6.31 -24.41
CA GLN A 188 -0.79 -5.30 -24.08
C GLN A 188 -1.10 -5.25 -22.57
N LEU A 189 -1.18 -6.41 -21.91
CA LEU A 189 -1.37 -6.48 -20.46
C LEU A 189 -0.17 -5.91 -19.70
N ALA A 190 1.06 -6.22 -20.11
CA ALA A 190 2.28 -5.66 -19.53
C ALA A 190 2.35 -4.13 -19.71
N HIS A 191 1.96 -3.61 -20.87
CA HIS A 191 1.88 -2.16 -21.10
C HIS A 191 0.79 -1.51 -20.26
N ALA A 192 -0.39 -2.13 -20.13
CA ALA A 192 -1.48 -1.61 -19.31
C ALA A 192 -1.09 -1.59 -17.81
N SER A 193 -0.49 -2.67 -17.31
CA SER A 193 -0.01 -2.77 -15.93
C SER A 193 1.12 -1.78 -15.66
N PHE A 194 2.08 -1.65 -16.58
CA PHE A 194 3.16 -0.66 -16.47
C PHE A 194 2.62 0.77 -16.42
N ARG A 195 1.63 1.12 -17.26
CA ARG A 195 0.99 2.45 -17.26
C ARG A 195 0.15 2.71 -16.01
N ALA A 196 -0.32 1.68 -15.32
CA ALA A 196 -0.99 1.80 -14.02
C ALA A 196 0.05 2.02 -12.90
N THR A 197 1.10 1.20 -12.87
CA THR A 197 2.21 1.32 -11.91
C THR A 197 2.93 2.66 -12.05
N GLN A 198 3.19 3.12 -13.27
CA GLN A 198 3.84 4.42 -13.51
C GLN A 198 3.00 5.57 -12.96
N MET A 199 1.67 5.52 -13.06
CA MET A 199 0.80 6.53 -12.44
C MET A 199 0.85 6.48 -10.92
N ALA A 200 0.90 5.28 -10.32
CA ALA A 200 1.09 5.14 -8.88
C ALA A 200 2.45 5.71 -8.43
N ILE A 201 3.53 5.45 -9.19
CA ILE A 201 4.87 5.99 -8.95
C ILE A 201 4.86 7.52 -9.03
N ILE A 202 4.24 8.11 -10.06
CA ILE A 202 4.13 9.57 -10.21
C ILE A 202 3.40 10.17 -9.01
N ASN A 203 2.26 9.60 -8.61
CA ASN A 203 1.49 10.07 -7.46
C ASN A 203 2.30 9.98 -6.15
N ASN A 204 3.04 8.89 -5.95
CA ASN A 204 3.86 8.70 -4.74
C ASN A 204 5.06 9.66 -4.70
N ASN A 205 5.72 9.89 -5.84
CA ASN A 205 6.81 10.86 -5.94
C ASN A 205 6.30 12.29 -5.72
N PHE A 206 5.18 12.66 -6.33
CA PHE A 206 4.56 13.97 -6.14
C PHE A 206 4.18 14.20 -4.67
N SER A 207 3.58 13.20 -4.03
CA SER A 207 3.25 13.25 -2.60
C SER A 207 4.52 13.41 -1.75
N SER A 208 5.56 12.63 -2.03
CA SER A 208 6.84 12.69 -1.30
C SER A 208 7.53 14.04 -1.47
N PHE A 209 7.51 14.61 -2.67
CA PHE A 209 8.06 15.93 -2.96
C PHE A 209 7.31 17.03 -2.20
N LEU A 210 5.97 16.98 -2.21
CA LEU A 210 5.12 17.91 -1.43
C LEU A 210 5.37 17.78 0.07
N PHE A 211 5.46 16.57 0.60
CA PHE A 211 5.79 16.35 2.02
C PHE A 211 7.17 16.91 2.38
N ASN A 212 8.19 16.69 1.54
CA ASN A 212 9.54 17.16 1.83
C ASN A 212 9.65 18.68 1.74
N THR A 213 9.02 19.28 0.73
CA THR A 213 8.89 20.74 0.59
C THR A 213 8.12 21.33 1.77
N GLY A 214 7.04 20.66 2.20
CA GLY A 214 6.26 21.05 3.36
C GLY A 214 7.06 21.05 4.66
N LYS A 215 7.94 20.06 4.87
CA LYS A 215 8.88 20.03 6.00
C LYS A 215 9.84 21.23 5.99
N ILE A 216 10.37 21.58 4.82
CA ILE A 216 11.27 22.74 4.67
C ILE A 216 10.52 24.04 4.94
N ALA A 217 9.32 24.19 4.39
CA ALA A 217 8.46 25.35 4.65
C ALA A 217 8.12 25.49 6.14
N LEU A 218 7.84 24.37 6.83
CA LEU A 218 7.63 24.33 8.27
C LEU A 218 8.86 24.81 9.05
N LEU A 219 10.06 24.38 8.68
CA LEU A 219 11.30 24.84 9.31
C LEU A 219 11.53 26.34 9.07
N TRP A 220 11.26 26.83 7.86
CA TRP A 220 11.42 28.24 7.53
C TRP A 220 10.44 29.14 8.28
N PHE A 221 9.15 28.79 8.30
CA PHE A 221 8.13 29.50 9.10
C PHE A 221 8.39 29.37 10.60
N GLY A 222 8.84 28.20 11.08
CA GLY A 222 9.23 28.00 12.47
C GLY A 222 10.39 28.91 12.88
N SER A 223 11.41 29.03 12.03
CA SER A 223 12.55 29.92 12.29
C SER A 223 12.16 31.40 12.30
N LEU A 224 11.27 31.83 11.40
CA LEU A 224 10.78 33.23 11.35
C LEU A 224 9.92 33.63 12.56
N LEU A 225 9.39 32.66 13.31
CA LEU A 225 8.53 32.90 14.46
C LEU A 225 9.31 32.91 15.78
N VAL A 226 10.52 32.35 15.78
CA VAL A 226 11.45 32.30 16.92
C VAL A 226 12.38 33.52 16.93
N ILE A 227 12.72 34.05 15.76
CA ILE A 227 13.47 35.32 15.58
C ILE A 227 12.51 36.49 15.79
#